data_AF-A0A1T3WIT5-F1
#
_entry.id   AF-A0A1T3WIT5-F1
#
_cell.length_a   1.000
_cell.length_b   1.000
_cell.length_c   1.000
_cell.angle_alpha   90.00
_cell.angle_beta   90.00
_cell.angle_gamma   90.00
#
_symmetry.space_group_name_H-M   'P 1'
#
loop_
_entity.id
_entity.type
_entity.pdbx_description
1 polymer ?
#
loop_
_entity_poly.entity_id
_entity_poly.type
_entity_poly.pdbx_seq_one_letter_code
_entity_poly.pdbx_strand_id
1 'polypeptide(L)'
;MPAWADSLRLIGGLAGAALVAACSTEAPAPGPPTVADTSSPAPVSTGLAEVTVTVPDGMDQPPFDQPRRALIPRGWTLEVWARTSKPRLAAWAPDGKLLVSIPSTGQVLSMQPGRGAEVLLDGLTQPHGLTFAGDTLYVAESDRVDAYSYRDG
;
A
#
# COMPACT_ATOMS: atom_id res chain seq x y z
N MET A 1 18.77 34.34 11.25
CA MET A 1 17.68 34.91 12.07
C MET A 1 16.68 33.80 12.32
N PRO A 2 16.47 33.32 13.55
CA PRO A 2 15.46 32.31 13.81
C PRO A 2 14.12 33.02 14.06
N ALA A 3 13.08 32.62 13.33
CA ALA A 3 11.71 33.01 13.64
C ALA A 3 10.94 31.74 13.97
N TRP A 4 10.61 31.61 15.25
CA TRP A 4 9.69 30.64 15.83
C TRP A 4 8.24 30.96 15.43
N ALA A 5 7.36 29.95 15.43
CA ALA A 5 5.96 30.03 15.87
C ALA A 5 5.33 28.64 15.68
N ASP A 6 5.18 27.83 16.72
CA ASP A 6 4.19 27.90 17.81
C ASP A 6 3.06 26.91 17.56
N SER A 7 3.09 25.87 18.39
CA SER A 7 2.07 24.82 18.50
C SER A 7 0.80 25.42 19.10
N LEU A 8 -0.34 25.24 18.43
CA LEU A 8 -1.65 25.35 19.09
C LEU A 8 -2.29 23.97 19.19
N ARG A 9 -2.25 23.42 20.41
CA ARG A 9 -3.19 22.41 20.87
C ARG A 9 -4.51 23.12 21.14
N LEU A 10 -5.56 22.73 20.43
CA LEU A 10 -6.94 23.05 20.81
C LEU A 10 -7.62 21.78 21.30
N ILE A 11 -7.79 21.78 22.63
CA ILE A 11 -8.63 20.88 23.41
C ILE A 11 -10.04 21.47 23.39
N GLY A 12 -11.04 20.61 23.19
CA GLY A 12 -12.45 20.92 23.43
C GLY A 12 -13.36 20.26 22.38
N GLY A 13 -14.37 19.48 22.72
CA GLY A 13 -14.91 19.08 24.01
C GLY A 13 -16.21 18.31 23.79
N LEU A 14 -16.56 17.52 24.82
CA LEU A 14 -17.88 16.99 25.16
C LEU A 14 -18.49 15.89 24.26
N ALA A 15 -18.31 14.69 24.79
CA ALA A 15 -18.96 13.44 24.45
C ALA A 15 -20.49 13.48 24.63
N GLY A 16 -21.19 12.91 23.65
CA GLY A 16 -21.78 11.58 23.81
C GLY A 16 -23.09 11.50 24.59
N ALA A 17 -24.17 11.32 23.82
CA ALA A 17 -25.58 11.25 24.21
C ALA A 17 -25.97 10.11 25.18
N ALA A 18 -27.14 10.32 25.79
CA ALA A 18 -27.80 9.47 26.78
C ALA A 18 -28.37 8.14 26.24
N LEU A 19 -28.55 7.22 27.20
CA LEU A 19 -29.17 5.89 27.19
C LEU A 19 -30.48 5.77 26.38
N VAL A 20 -30.71 4.61 25.75
CA VAL A 20 -31.79 3.65 26.11
C VAL A 20 -31.39 2.24 25.63
N ALA A 21 -31.39 1.26 26.53
CA ALA A 21 -31.41 -0.16 26.17
C ALA A 21 -32.86 -0.58 25.93
N ALA A 22 -33.20 -0.98 24.70
CA ALA A 22 -34.47 -1.60 24.37
C ALA A 22 -34.20 -3.02 23.85
N CYS A 23 -34.52 -4.02 24.67
CA CYS A 23 -34.65 -5.39 24.21
C CYS A 23 -35.97 -5.48 23.44
N SER A 24 -35.91 -5.81 22.15
CA SER A 24 -37.10 -6.22 21.40
C SER A 24 -36.87 -7.62 20.84
N THR A 25 -37.74 -8.53 21.27
CA THR A 25 -37.80 -9.92 20.84
C THR A 25 -38.63 -9.97 19.55
N GLU A 26 -37.99 -10.20 18.41
CA GLU A 26 -38.66 -10.34 17.11
C GLU A 26 -39.23 -11.76 16.95
N ALA A 27 -40.54 -11.89 16.73
CA ALA A 27 -41.19 -13.14 16.33
C ALA A 27 -41.03 -13.35 14.81
N PRO A 28 -40.94 -14.60 14.29
CA PRO A 28 -40.67 -14.82 12.87
C PRO A 28 -41.88 -14.45 11.99
N ALA A 29 -41.69 -13.55 11.04
CA ALA A 29 -42.66 -13.29 9.98
C ALA A 29 -42.61 -14.40 8.89
N PRO A 30 -43.75 -14.75 8.26
CA PRO A 30 -43.79 -15.71 7.16
C PRO A 30 -43.02 -15.18 5.94
N GLY A 31 -42.19 -16.04 5.33
CA GLY A 31 -41.27 -15.66 4.25
C GLY A 31 -41.96 -15.24 2.94
N PRO A 32 -41.35 -14.31 2.17
CA PRO A 32 -41.85 -13.91 0.85
C PRO A 32 -41.65 -15.01 -0.20
N PRO A 33 -42.47 -15.04 -1.28
CA PRO A 33 -42.35 -16.04 -2.35
C PRO A 33 -41.03 -15.91 -3.10
N THR A 34 -40.40 -17.05 -3.39
CA THR A 34 -39.18 -17.16 -4.20
C THR A 34 -39.47 -16.74 -5.64
N VAL A 35 -39.06 -15.53 -6.00
CA VAL A 35 -38.85 -15.16 -7.41
C VAL A 35 -37.52 -15.78 -7.85
N ALA A 36 -37.61 -16.69 -8.82
CA ALA A 36 -36.43 -17.25 -9.48
C ALA A 36 -35.75 -16.14 -10.30
N ASP A 37 -34.61 -15.67 -9.81
CA ASP A 37 -33.82 -14.64 -10.46
C ASP A 37 -33.11 -15.24 -11.69
N THR A 38 -33.72 -15.09 -12.88
CA THR A 38 -33.17 -15.59 -14.16
C THR A 38 -32.31 -14.51 -14.81
N SER A 39 -31.39 -13.95 -14.04
CA SER A 39 -30.48 -12.90 -14.51
C SER A 39 -29.06 -13.24 -14.07
N SER A 40 -28.46 -14.25 -14.70
CA SER A 40 -26.99 -14.38 -14.67
C SER A 40 -26.45 -13.58 -15.85
N PRO A 41 -25.98 -12.33 -15.65
CA PRO A 41 -25.30 -11.63 -16.74
C PRO A 41 -24.01 -12.40 -17.06
N ALA A 42 -23.84 -12.80 -18.32
CA ALA A 42 -22.56 -13.29 -18.80
C ALA A 42 -21.50 -12.19 -18.61
N PRO A 43 -20.34 -12.48 -17.99
CA PRO A 43 -19.36 -11.44 -17.71
C PRO A 43 -18.73 -10.95 -19.02
N VAL A 44 -18.86 -9.65 -19.28
CA VAL A 44 -18.09 -8.95 -20.32
C VAL A 44 -16.63 -8.85 -19.88
N SER A 45 -15.80 -9.84 -20.24
CA SER A 45 -14.34 -9.74 -20.10
C SER A 45 -13.76 -8.87 -21.23
N THR A 46 -13.87 -7.55 -21.07
CA THR A 46 -13.20 -6.60 -21.95
C THR A 46 -11.71 -6.56 -21.62
N GLY A 47 -10.89 -7.24 -22.43
CA GLY A 47 -9.43 -7.03 -22.51
C GLY A 47 -8.55 -7.66 -21.43
N LEU A 48 -9.12 -8.30 -20.42
CA LEU A 48 -8.35 -8.97 -19.35
C LEU A 48 -8.14 -10.46 -19.63
N ALA A 49 -7.07 -11.02 -19.08
CA ALA A 49 -6.79 -12.45 -19.01
C ALA A 49 -6.34 -12.81 -17.60
N GLU A 50 -6.74 -13.99 -17.13
CA GLU A 50 -6.22 -14.54 -15.89
C GLU A 50 -4.79 -15.06 -16.11
N VAL A 51 -3.87 -14.63 -15.25
CA VAL A 51 -2.47 -15.08 -15.26
C VAL A 51 -2.08 -15.54 -13.87
N THR A 52 -1.31 -16.63 -13.80
CA THR A 52 -0.66 -17.10 -12.58
C THR A 52 0.58 -16.24 -12.31
N VAL A 53 0.74 -15.78 -11.07
CA VAL A 53 1.91 -15.03 -10.62
C VAL A 53 3.14 -15.94 -10.67
N THR A 54 4.17 -15.54 -11.42
CA THR A 54 5.49 -16.18 -11.37
C THR A 54 6.18 -15.80 -10.07
N VAL A 55 6.77 -16.77 -9.38
CA VAL A 55 7.47 -16.56 -8.12
C VAL A 55 8.89 -17.11 -8.27
N PRO A 56 9.92 -16.26 -8.28
CA PRO A 56 11.31 -16.71 -8.32
C PRO A 56 11.70 -17.51 -7.07
N ASP A 57 12.73 -18.36 -7.21
CA ASP A 57 13.27 -19.16 -6.10
C ASP A 57 13.61 -18.27 -4.89
N GLY A 58 13.19 -18.71 -3.70
CA GLY A 58 13.42 -17.97 -2.45
C GLY A 58 12.48 -16.77 -2.23
N MET A 59 11.49 -16.53 -3.10
CA MET A 59 10.44 -15.52 -2.91
C MET A 59 9.05 -16.10 -2.65
N ASP A 60 8.97 -17.39 -2.33
CA ASP A 60 7.77 -18.21 -2.13
C ASP A 60 7.25 -18.20 -0.69
N GLN A 61 7.67 -17.24 0.16
CA GLN A 61 7.05 -17.12 1.48
C GLN A 61 5.58 -16.70 1.34
N PRO A 62 4.72 -17.03 2.32
CA PRO A 62 3.31 -16.64 2.28
C PRO A 62 3.10 -15.16 1.95
N PRO A 63 2.08 -14.81 1.15
CA PRO A 63 1.07 -15.71 0.59
C PRO A 63 1.51 -16.41 -0.72
N PHE A 64 2.74 -16.26 -1.20
CA PHE A 64 3.18 -16.82 -2.49
C PHE A 64 3.73 -18.25 -2.40
N ASP A 65 3.51 -18.92 -1.26
CA ASP A 65 3.77 -20.34 -1.01
C ASP A 65 2.81 -21.27 -1.76
N GLN A 66 1.82 -20.68 -2.45
CA GLN A 66 0.84 -21.36 -3.29
C GLN A 66 0.54 -20.50 -4.53
N PRO A 67 0.05 -21.10 -5.64
CA PRO A 67 -0.27 -20.35 -6.85
C PRO A 67 -1.25 -19.20 -6.59
N ARG A 68 -0.86 -17.98 -7.00
CA ARG A 68 -1.73 -16.80 -7.00
C ARG A 68 -2.10 -16.44 -8.43
N ARG A 69 -3.32 -15.97 -8.63
CA ARG A 69 -3.86 -15.61 -9.94
C ARG A 69 -4.45 -14.21 -9.90
N ALA A 70 -4.32 -13.47 -10.99
CA ALA A 70 -4.91 -12.16 -11.15
C ALA A 70 -5.40 -11.95 -12.58
N LEU A 71 -6.45 -11.14 -12.74
CA LEU A 71 -6.87 -10.63 -14.03
C LEU A 71 -6.00 -9.42 -14.39
N ILE A 72 -5.23 -9.52 -15.46
CA ILE A 72 -4.36 -8.46 -15.97
C ILE A 72 -4.63 -8.23 -17.46
N PRO A 73 -4.17 -7.11 -18.07
CA PRO A 73 -4.34 -6.88 -19.49
C PRO A 73 -3.75 -8.03 -20.33
N ARG A 74 -4.44 -8.40 -21.42
CA ARG A 74 -3.95 -9.45 -22.33
C ARG A 74 -2.54 -9.14 -22.83
N GLY A 75 -1.68 -10.15 -22.83
CA GLY A 75 -0.27 -10.04 -23.24
C GLY A 75 0.69 -9.62 -22.12
N TRP A 76 0.18 -9.35 -20.91
CA TRP A 76 1.02 -9.04 -19.75
C TRP A 76 1.37 -10.30 -18.97
N THR A 77 2.47 -10.24 -18.22
CA THR A 77 2.84 -11.22 -17.20
C THR A 77 2.83 -10.56 -15.83
N LEU A 78 2.84 -11.37 -14.76
CA LEU A 78 2.90 -10.90 -13.39
C LEU A 78 3.90 -11.75 -12.61
N GLU A 79 4.83 -11.10 -11.93
CA GLU A 79 5.93 -11.76 -11.21
C GLU A 79 6.16 -11.09 -9.85
N VAL A 80 6.53 -11.88 -8.84
CA VAL A 80 7.09 -11.35 -7.59
C VAL A 80 8.49 -10.82 -7.87
N TRP A 81 8.63 -9.50 -7.90
CA TRP A 81 9.88 -8.83 -8.26
C TRP A 81 10.85 -8.63 -7.08
N ALA A 82 10.32 -8.30 -5.90
CA ALA A 82 11.07 -8.15 -4.66
C ALA A 82 10.16 -8.34 -3.44
N ARG A 83 10.76 -8.61 -2.27
CA ARG A 83 10.06 -8.83 -1.01
C ARG A 83 10.57 -7.85 0.05
N THR A 84 9.64 -7.18 0.73
CA THR A 84 9.91 -6.42 1.96
C THR A 84 8.66 -6.37 2.83
N SER A 85 8.82 -6.00 4.10
CA SER A 85 7.71 -5.85 5.04
C SER A 85 7.14 -4.44 4.96
N LYS A 86 5.80 -4.34 4.80
CA LYS A 86 5.03 -3.09 4.85
C LYS A 86 5.56 -1.96 3.92
N PRO A 87 5.84 -2.24 2.62
CA PRO A 87 6.19 -1.18 1.67
C PRO A 87 5.04 -0.20 1.50
N ARG A 88 5.35 1.08 1.27
CA ARG A 88 4.30 2.11 1.05
C ARG A 88 4.33 2.75 -0.32
N LEU A 89 5.42 3.41 -0.70
CA LEU A 89 5.58 4.01 -2.02
C LEU A 89 6.87 3.51 -2.66
N ALA A 90 6.87 3.42 -4.00
CA ALA A 90 8.04 3.09 -4.78
C ALA A 90 8.33 4.18 -5.82
N ALA A 91 9.61 4.48 -6.05
CA ALA A 91 10.06 5.43 -7.05
C ALA A 91 11.32 4.90 -7.73
N TRP A 92 11.37 4.99 -9.07
CA TRP A 92 12.58 4.68 -9.82
C TRP A 92 13.61 5.79 -9.62
N ALA A 93 14.81 5.41 -9.21
CA ALA A 93 15.96 6.29 -9.16
C ALA A 93 16.57 6.49 -10.57
N PRO A 94 17.33 7.58 -10.79
CA PRO A 94 18.00 7.84 -12.07
C PRO A 94 18.96 6.73 -12.53
N ASP A 95 19.48 5.92 -11.61
CA ASP A 95 20.37 4.79 -11.89
C ASP A 95 19.61 3.46 -12.15
N GLY A 96 18.27 3.50 -12.17
CA GLY A 96 17.41 2.36 -12.42
C GLY A 96 17.13 1.48 -11.20
N LYS A 97 17.61 1.83 -10.00
CA LYS A 97 17.21 1.13 -8.77
C LYS A 97 15.78 1.54 -8.37
N LEU A 98 15.03 0.61 -7.76
CA LEU A 98 13.73 0.93 -7.18
C LEU A 98 13.90 1.33 -5.73
N LEU A 99 13.54 2.56 -5.39
CA LEU A 99 13.47 3.00 -4.00
C LEU A 99 12.10 2.70 -3.44
N VAL A 100 12.03 2.20 -2.21
CA VAL A 100 10.79 1.82 -1.53
C VAL A 100 10.76 2.36 -0.10
N SER A 101 9.74 3.13 0.25
CA SER A 101 9.57 3.65 1.61
C SER A 101 8.96 2.59 2.54
N ILE A 102 9.53 2.46 3.74
CA ILE A 102 9.08 1.56 4.81
C ILE A 102 8.74 2.39 6.06
N PRO A 103 7.49 2.88 6.18
CA PRO A 103 7.11 3.77 7.27
C PRO A 103 7.33 3.15 8.66
N SER A 104 7.12 1.85 8.80
CA SER A 104 7.18 1.18 10.11
C SER A 104 8.60 1.07 10.69
N THR A 105 9.63 1.18 9.85
CA THR A 105 11.03 1.12 10.29
C THR A 105 11.76 2.44 10.13
N GLY A 106 11.13 3.47 9.56
CA GLY A 106 11.79 4.75 9.35
C GLY A 106 12.81 4.73 8.22
N GLN A 107 12.61 3.87 7.21
CA GLN A 107 13.63 3.59 6.20
C GLN A 107 13.14 3.84 4.77
N VAL A 108 14.09 4.12 3.89
CA VAL A 108 13.95 3.96 2.44
C VAL A 108 14.93 2.88 2.00
N LEU A 109 14.40 1.85 1.35
CA LEU A 109 15.18 0.76 0.81
C LEU A 109 15.49 1.01 -0.67
N SER A 110 16.66 0.58 -1.12
CA SER A 110 17.05 0.48 -2.52
C SER A 110 17.00 -0.99 -2.95
N MET A 111 16.39 -1.27 -4.10
CA MET A 111 16.15 -2.64 -4.58
C MET A 111 16.51 -2.78 -6.06
N GLN A 112 16.99 -3.97 -6.41
CA GLN A 112 17.26 -4.40 -7.78
C GLN A 112 16.68 -5.80 -8.02
N PRO A 113 16.32 -6.15 -9.27
CA PRO A 113 15.81 -7.48 -9.58
C PRO A 113 16.80 -8.57 -9.20
N GLY A 114 16.34 -9.63 -8.53
CA GLY A 114 17.19 -10.76 -8.11
C GLY A 114 18.25 -10.41 -7.06
N ARG A 115 18.29 -9.17 -6.57
CA ARG A 115 19.11 -8.75 -5.45
C ARG A 115 18.21 -8.46 -4.25
N GLY A 116 18.75 -8.64 -3.05
CA GLY A 116 18.06 -8.25 -1.83
C GLY A 116 17.84 -6.73 -1.76
N ALA A 117 17.06 -6.31 -0.77
CA ALA A 117 16.90 -4.91 -0.45
C ALA A 117 18.07 -4.40 0.41
N GLU A 118 18.54 -3.19 0.12
CA GLU A 118 19.58 -2.49 0.89
C GLU A 118 18.98 -1.23 1.52
N VAL A 119 19.40 -0.87 2.75
CA VAL A 119 18.94 0.37 3.38
C VAL A 119 19.69 1.55 2.76
N LEU A 120 18.96 2.47 2.14
CA LEU A 120 19.52 3.70 1.56
C LEU A 120 19.45 4.86 2.56
N LEU A 121 18.28 5.05 3.18
CA LEU A 121 18.05 6.05 4.23
C LEU A 121 17.45 5.38 5.45
N ASP A 122 17.78 5.89 6.63
CA ASP A 122 17.30 5.42 7.93
C ASP A 122 17.10 6.61 8.89
N GLY A 123 16.48 6.35 10.04
CA GLY A 123 16.22 7.35 11.07
C GLY A 123 15.09 8.32 10.72
N LEU A 124 14.26 7.98 9.73
CA LEU A 124 13.16 8.81 9.26
C LEU A 124 11.89 8.57 10.10
N THR A 125 11.05 9.59 10.20
CA THR A 125 9.77 9.56 10.91
C THR A 125 8.66 9.14 9.94
N GLN A 126 8.42 7.84 9.86
CA GLN A 126 7.36 7.25 9.04
C GLN A 126 7.38 7.73 7.57
N PRO A 127 8.48 7.53 6.83
CA PRO A 127 8.59 7.99 5.46
C PRO A 127 7.52 7.32 4.59
N HIS A 128 6.77 8.13 3.85
CA HIS A 128 5.66 7.69 3.00
C HIS A 128 5.92 8.04 1.54
N GLY A 129 6.05 9.32 1.23
CA GLY A 129 6.19 9.81 -0.14
C GLY A 129 7.64 9.77 -0.63
N LEU A 130 7.84 9.42 -1.89
CA LEU A 130 9.13 9.45 -2.59
C LEU A 130 8.91 10.04 -3.99
N THR A 131 9.73 11.02 -4.38
CA THR A 131 9.73 11.50 -5.76
C THR A 131 11.07 12.13 -6.12
N PHE A 132 11.42 12.07 -7.41
CA PHE A 132 12.63 12.70 -7.93
C PHE A 132 12.30 13.98 -8.70
N ALA A 133 13.13 15.00 -8.52
CA ALA A 133 13.26 16.11 -9.46
C ALA A 133 14.74 16.24 -9.84
N GLY A 134 15.10 15.84 -11.06
CA GLY A 134 16.50 15.69 -11.45
C GLY A 134 17.21 14.64 -10.59
N ASP A 135 18.32 15.03 -9.97
CA ASP A 135 19.09 14.21 -9.02
C ASP A 135 18.65 14.39 -7.55
N THR A 136 17.60 15.16 -7.29
CA THR A 136 17.10 15.39 -5.93
C THR A 136 15.97 14.44 -5.61
N LEU A 137 16.16 13.62 -4.58
CA LEU A 137 15.11 12.81 -3.96
C LEU A 137 14.40 13.60 -2.88
N TYR A 138 13.10 13.77 -3.00
CA TYR A 138 12.23 14.28 -1.94
C TYR A 138 11.59 13.12 -1.20
N VAL A 139 11.70 13.14 0.13
CA VAL A 139 11.08 12.15 1.03
C VAL A 139 10.09 12.87 1.93
N ALA A 140 8.83 12.46 1.86
CA ALA A 140 7.79 12.97 2.75
C ALA A 140 7.68 12.05 3.97
N GLU A 141 8.08 12.57 5.12
CA GLU A 141 7.88 12.01 6.46
C GLU A 141 6.58 12.54 7.08
N SER A 142 6.18 11.96 8.22
CA SER A 142 4.98 12.42 8.93
C SER A 142 5.12 13.82 9.52
N ASP A 143 6.35 14.32 9.71
CA ASP A 143 6.64 15.60 10.37
C ASP A 143 7.29 16.64 9.44
N ARG A 144 7.87 16.22 8.30
CA ARG A 144 8.57 17.12 7.37
C ARG A 144 8.72 16.51 5.97
N VAL A 145 9.24 17.32 5.06
CA VAL A 145 9.74 16.87 3.75
C VAL A 145 11.22 17.17 3.68
N ASP A 146 12.03 16.13 3.55
CA ASP A 146 13.47 16.24 3.38
C ASP A 146 13.85 16.10 1.90
N ALA A 147 14.95 16.76 1.52
CA ALA A 147 15.51 16.72 0.17
C ALA A 147 16.95 16.22 0.22
N TYR A 148 17.25 15.20 -0.58
CA TYR A 148 18.56 14.55 -0.64
C TYR A 148 19.12 14.65 -2.05
N SER A 149 20.40 15.01 -2.18
CA SER A 149 21.12 14.83 -3.43
C SER A 149 21.45 13.35 -3.61
N TYR A 150 20.94 12.74 -4.67
CA TYR A 150 21.14 11.33 -4.98
C TYR A 150 22.42 11.15 -5.81
N ARG A 151 23.35 10.31 -5.34
CA ARG A 151 24.60 10.00 -6.05
C ARG A 151 24.99 8.54 -5.86
N ASP A 152 24.95 7.78 -6.95
CA ASP A 152 25.43 6.39 -7.05
C ASP A 152 24.76 5.35 -6.11
N GLY A 153 23.63 5.70 -5.48
CA GLY A 153 22.92 4.87 -4.51
C GLY A 153 23.15 5.37 -3.10
#